data_AF-A0A227GCW5-F1
#
_entry.id   AF-A0A227GCW5-F1
#
_cell.length_a   1.000
_cell.length_b   1.000
_cell.length_c   1.000
_cell.angle_alpha   90.00
_cell.angle_beta   90.00
_cell.angle_gamma   90.00
#
_symmetry.space_group_name_H-M   'P 1'
#
loop_
_entity.id
_entity.type
_entity.pdbx_description
1 polymer ?
#
loop_
_entity_poly.entity_id
_entity_poly.type
_entity_poly.pdbx_seq_one_letter_code
_entity_poly.pdbx_strand_id
1 'polypeptide(L)' 'NVTQKDKGPFIVGEVNIVDGSYRSFGQDLVIEEGKILMNGPADQPYVSIKAIRNPDNTQDDVIAGVRVTGP' A
#
# COMPACT_ATOMS: atom_id res chain seq x y z
N ASN A 1 0.89 -4.66 18.69
CA ASN A 1 1.85 -4.52 19.81
C ASN A 1 3.12 -3.86 19.29
N VAL A 2 3.64 -2.83 19.97
CA VAL A 2 4.88 -2.14 19.60
C VAL A 2 5.91 -2.36 20.71
N THR A 3 7.13 -2.77 20.37
CA THR A 3 8.22 -3.00 21.32
C THR A 3 9.51 -2.34 20.83
N GLN A 4 10.39 -1.90 21.72
CA GLN A 4 11.67 -1.26 21.36
C GLN A 4 12.83 -2.18 21.75
N LYS A 5 13.71 -2.51 20.79
CA LYS A 5 14.86 -3.40 21.02
C LYS A 5 16.08 -2.88 20.24
N ASP A 6 17.10 -2.42 20.96
CA ASP A 6 18.48 -2.01 20.59
C ASP A 6 18.80 -1.21 19.31
N LYS A 7 17.92 -1.07 18.29
CA LYS A 7 18.16 -0.26 17.07
C LYS A 7 16.91 0.37 16.41
N GLY A 8 15.70 0.24 16.97
CA GLY A 8 14.49 0.85 16.42
C GLY A 8 13.20 0.21 16.96
N PRO A 9 12.03 0.78 16.63
CA PRO A 9 10.75 0.18 16.97
C PRO A 9 10.52 -1.10 16.16
N PHE A 10 10.08 -2.15 16.86
CA PHE A 10 9.65 -3.41 16.31
C PHE A 10 8.12 -3.47 16.38
N ILE A 11 7.49 -3.80 15.25
CA ILE A 11 6.03 -3.77 15.12
C ILE A 11 5.55 -5.11 14.59
N VAL A 12 4.55 -5.66 15.27
CA VAL A 12 3.80 -6.84 14.81
C VAL A 12 2.33 -6.45 14.66
N GLY A 13 1.82 -6.64 13.45
CA GLY A 13 0.43 -6.35 13.11
C GLY A 13 0.20 -6.22 11.60
N GLU A 14 -1.04 -5.90 11.25
CA GLU A 14 -1.48 -5.66 9.88
C GLU A 14 -2.11 -4.26 9.83
N VAL A 15 -1.78 -3.51 8.79
CA VAL A 15 -2.43 -2.24 8.45
C VAL A 15 -3.12 -2.40 7.11
N ASN A 16 -4.41 -2.08 7.07
CA ASN A 16 -5.21 -2.13 5.86
C ASN A 16 -5.54 -0.72 5.38
N ILE A 17 -5.37 -0.49 4.08
CA ILE A 17 -5.78 0.73 3.39
C ILE A 17 -7.17 0.45 2.82
N VAL A 18 -8.19 1.07 3.43
CA VAL A 18 -9.61 0.85 3.07
C VAL A 18 -10.04 1.78 1.95
N ASP A 19 -9.75 3.08 2.09
CA ASP A 19 -10.16 4.12 1.14
C ASP A 19 -8.92 4.94 0.70
N GLY A 20 -8.06 4.30 -0.10
CA GLY A 20 -6.76 4.85 -0.48
C GLY A 20 -6.71 5.37 -1.91
N SER A 21 -5.87 6.40 -2.12
CA SER A 21 -5.52 6.88 -3.46
C SER A 21 -4.03 7.21 -3.54
N TYR A 22 -3.45 7.05 -4.71
CA TYR A 22 -2.07 7.44 -5.00
C TYR A 22 -2.04 8.49 -6.12
N ARG A 23 -1.50 9.67 -5.82
CA ARG A 23 -1.35 10.77 -6.77
C ARG A 23 0.06 11.32 -6.78
N SER A 24 0.87 10.87 -7.72
CA SER A 24 2.23 11.36 -7.95
C SER A 24 2.71 10.92 -9.34
N PHE A 25 3.77 11.54 -9.85
CA PHE A 25 4.38 11.22 -11.15
C PHE A 25 3.37 11.19 -12.32
N GLY A 26 2.35 12.05 -12.26
CA GLY A 26 1.26 12.11 -13.26
C GLY A 26 0.27 10.95 -13.19
N GLN A 27 0.38 10.05 -12.21
CA GLN A 27 -0.58 8.98 -11.96
C GLN A 27 -1.66 9.46 -11.00
N ASP A 28 -2.90 9.05 -11.26
CA ASP A 28 -4.02 9.16 -10.33
C ASP A 28 -4.65 7.78 -10.21
N LEU A 29 -4.39 7.10 -9.10
CA LEU A 29 -4.78 5.71 -8.88
C LEU A 29 -5.68 5.58 -7.64
N VAL A 30 -6.68 4.72 -7.73
CA VAL A 30 -7.53 4.29 -6.62
C VAL A 30 -7.04 2.92 -6.14
N ILE A 31 -6.80 2.79 -4.83
CA ILE A 31 -6.37 1.54 -4.22
C ILE A 31 -7.59 0.65 -4.02
N GLU A 32 -7.62 -0.53 -4.66
CA GLU A 32 -8.67 -1.54 -4.47
C GLU A 32 -8.35 -2.48 -3.30
N GLU A 33 -7.06 -2.81 -3.14
CA GLU A 33 -6.57 -3.65 -2.06
C GLU A 33 -5.25 -3.08 -1.57
N GLY A 34 -5.14 -2.76 -0.28
CA GLY A 34 -3.88 -2.30 0.30
C GLY A 34 -3.64 -2.94 1.66
N LYS A 35 -2.60 -3.77 1.74
CA LYS A 35 -2.18 -4.44 2.97
C LYS A 35 -0.70 -4.18 3.23
N ILE A 36 -0.41 -3.79 4.46
CA ILE A 36 0.95 -3.65 4.97
C ILE A 36 1.08 -4.59 6.17
N LEU A 37 1.96 -5.57 6.06
CA LEU A 37 2.26 -6.52 7.11
C LEU A 37 3.53 -6.08 7.85
N MET A 38 3.37 -5.86 9.15
CA MET A 38 4.45 -5.55 10.07
C MET A 38 4.80 -6.82 10.84
N ASN A 39 6.03 -7.32 10.69
CA ASN A 39 6.52 -8.50 11.42
C ASN A 39 8.00 -8.37 11.80
N GLY A 40 8.42 -7.15 12.14
CA GLY A 40 9.83 -6.81 12.04
C GLY A 40 10.17 -5.41 12.53
N PRO A 41 11.38 -4.92 12.17
CA PRO A 41 11.72 -3.51 12.18
C PRO A 41 10.64 -2.68 11.45
N ALA A 42 10.29 -1.53 12.01
CA ALA A 42 9.22 -0.69 11.46
C ALA A 42 9.50 -0.14 10.05
N ASP A 43 10.76 -0.12 9.61
CA ASP A 43 11.24 0.35 8.31
C ASP A 43 11.34 -0.76 7.25
N GLN A 44 11.00 -2.01 7.59
CA GLN A 44 11.00 -3.16 6.68
C GLN A 44 9.64 -3.87 6.63
N PRO A 45 8.55 -3.17 6.26
CA PRO A 45 7.24 -3.78 6.18
C PRO A 45 7.04 -4.52 4.86
N TYR A 46 6.36 -5.67 4.90
CA TYR A 46 5.91 -6.29 3.66
C TYR A 46 4.66 -5.59 3.13
N VAL A 47 4.72 -5.09 1.90
CA VAL A 47 3.64 -4.35 1.26
C VAL A 47 3.00 -5.21 0.18
N SER A 48 1.67 -5.23 0.13
CA SER A 48 0.89 -5.76 -0.98
C SER A 48 -0.22 -4.77 -1.33
N ILE A 49 -0.10 -4.10 -2.47
CA ILE A 49 -1.05 -3.08 -2.92
C ILE A 49 -1.46 -3.38 -4.36
N LYS A 50 -2.76 -3.32 -4.63
CA LYS A 50 -3.36 -3.31 -5.95
C LYS A 50 -4.12 -1.99 -6.13
N ALA A 51 -3.84 -1.29 -7.20
CA ALA A 51 -4.49 -0.02 -7.52
C ALA A 51 -4.80 0.07 -9.00
N ILE A 52 -5.89 0.76 -9.35
CA ILE A 52 -6.34 0.98 -10.73
C ILE A 52 -6.34 2.48 -11.03
N ARG A 53 -6.24 2.86 -12.31
CA ARG A 53 -6.41 4.28 -12.69
C ARG A 53 -7.78 4.78 -12.22
N ASN A 54 -7.84 6.02 -11.75
CA ASN A 54 -9.08 6.63 -11.30
C ASN A 54 -10.10 6.68 -12.47
N PRO A 55 -11.25 5.98 -12.36
CA PRO A 55 -12.26 5.94 -13.42
C PRO A 55 -12.78 7.31 -13.81
N ASP A 56 -12.83 8.26 -12.87
CA ASP A 56 -13.30 9.63 -13.12
C ASP A 56 -12.42 10.37 -14.15
N ASN A 57 -11.17 9.93 -14.31
CA ASN A 57 -10.16 10.55 -15.15
C ASN A 57 -9.75 9.67 -16.34
N THR A 58 -10.45 8.56 -16.59
CA THR A 58 -10.16 7.65 -17.70
C THR A 58 -11.39 7.47 -18.59
N GLN A 59 -11.19 7.55 -19.91
CA GLN A 59 -12.18 7.07 -20.87
C GLN A 59 -12.10 5.53 -21.00
N ASP A 60 -13.28 4.91 -21.16
CA ASP A 60 -13.55 3.52 -21.61
C ASP A 60 -13.54 2.38 -20.56
N ASP A 61 -14.14 1.23 -20.97
CA ASP A 61 -14.33 -0.07 -20.28
C ASP A 61 -13.02 -0.84 -19.94
N VAL A 62 -11.86 -0.18 -19.91
CA VAL A 62 -10.56 -0.82 -19.71
C VAL A 62 -10.02 -0.52 -18.31
N ILE A 63 -9.99 -1.56 -17.47
CA ILE A 63 -9.35 -1.50 -16.17
C ILE A 63 -7.84 -1.74 -16.34
N ALA A 64 -7.05 -0.69 -16.13
CA ALA A 64 -5.59 -0.76 -16.07
C ALA A 64 -5.11 -0.33 -14.69
N GLY A 65 -4.09 -1.00 -14.17
CA GLY A 65 -3.62 -0.81 -12.80
C GLY A 65 -2.23 -1.36 -12.53
N VAL A 66 -1.81 -1.24 -11.27
CA VAL A 66 -0.52 -1.68 -10.76
C VAL A 66 -0.72 -2.62 -9.58
N ARG A 67 0.17 -3.60 -9.47
CA ARG A 67 0.30 -4.46 -8.29
C ARG A 67 1.73 -4.37 -7.77
N VAL A 68 1.87 -3.99 -6.50
CA VAL A 68 3.15 -3.89 -5.81
C VAL A 68 3.17 -4.94 -4.71
N THR A 69 4.24 -5.74 -4.68
CA THR A 69 4.49 -6.73 -3.63
C THR A 69 5.97 -6.75 -3.28
N GLY A 70 6.33 -6.68 -2.01
CA GLY A 70 7.73 -6.73 -1.59
C GLY A 70 7.93 -6.42 -0.10
N PRO A 71 9.14 -6.69 0.42
CA PRO A 71 9.57 -6.29 1.76
C PRO A 71 9.90 -4.80 1.87
#